data_AF-A0A5M9JQZ7-F1
#
_entry.id   AF-A0A5M9JQZ7-F1
#
_cell.length_a   1.000
_cell.length_b   1.000
_cell.length_c   1.000
_cell.angle_alpha   90.00
_cell.angle_beta   90.00
_cell.angle_gamma   90.00
#
_symmetry.space_group_name_H-M   'P 1'
#
loop_
_entity.id
_entity.type
_entity.pdbx_description
1 polymer ?
#
loop_
_entity_poly.entity_id
_entity_poly.type
_entity_poly.pdbx_seq_one_letter_code
_entity_poly.pdbx_strand_id
1 'polypeptide(L)'
;MTLPPTQSWYPSPNDIQPNPNTPFPILPAEDLDVPLTPLQERYNEFCAKLAYIKKAKEQIHNSGSRLFTKLDDARITLSERGDKGRDGRERARRVVVLEKLVAVHERYFESLSKCEEELMKKKDTLEEILKIRGLIVGYGASNEKPQDVRGWWLDPAVVDAVAGSRPGE
;
A
#
# COMPACT_ATOMS: atom_id res chain seq x y z
N MET A 1 12.97 -14.92 80.20
CA MET A 1 12.68 -15.00 78.75
C MET A 1 12.42 -13.58 78.28
N THR A 2 13.32 -13.04 77.46
CA THR A 2 13.22 -11.69 76.88
C THR A 2 12.56 -11.78 75.52
N LEU A 3 11.40 -11.14 75.34
CA LEU A 3 10.73 -11.02 74.06
C LEU A 3 11.54 -10.09 73.14
N PRO A 4 11.77 -10.43 71.85
CA PRO A 4 12.43 -9.52 70.93
C PRO A 4 11.52 -8.34 70.58
N PRO A 5 12.09 -7.16 70.25
CA PRO A 5 11.30 -5.97 69.93
C PRO A 5 10.53 -6.18 68.63
N THR A 6 9.25 -5.82 68.66
CA THR A 6 8.33 -5.86 67.52
C THR A 6 8.83 -4.91 66.43
N GLN A 7 9.16 -5.45 65.26
CA GLN A 7 9.60 -4.69 64.11
C GLN A 7 8.41 -3.88 63.56
N SER A 8 8.39 -2.56 63.80
CA SER A 8 7.35 -1.67 63.30
C SER A 8 7.54 -1.42 61.79
N TRP A 9 6.63 -1.94 60.97
CA TRP A 9 6.58 -1.74 59.51
C TRP A 9 6.06 -0.34 59.09
N TYR A 10 6.25 0.69 59.92
CA TYR A 10 5.87 2.04 59.54
C TYR A 10 7.01 2.66 58.74
N PRO A 11 6.79 3.10 57.48
CA PRO A 11 7.77 3.91 56.77
C PRO A 11 8.03 5.17 57.58
N SER A 12 9.29 5.63 57.61
CA SER A 12 9.65 6.86 58.30
C SER A 12 8.82 8.02 57.72
N PRO A 13 8.44 9.04 58.51
CA PRO A 13 7.81 10.25 57.96
C PRO A 13 8.65 10.92 56.85
N ASN A 14 9.96 10.68 56.84
CA ASN A 14 10.88 11.15 55.79
C ASN A 14 10.84 10.28 54.51
N ASP A 15 10.20 9.12 54.52
CA ASP A 15 10.17 8.18 53.38
C ASP A 15 8.99 8.41 52.41
N ILE A 16 8.02 9.28 52.73
CA ILE A 16 6.74 9.31 51.98
C ILE A 16 6.48 10.60 51.20
N GLN A 17 7.34 11.62 51.26
CA GLN A 17 7.05 12.87 50.55
C GLN A 17 8.15 13.24 49.55
N PRO A 18 7.95 13.00 48.25
CA PRO A 18 8.78 13.65 47.24
C PRO A 18 8.66 15.16 47.45
N ASN A 19 9.79 15.86 47.46
CA ASN A 19 9.82 17.30 47.68
C ASN A 19 8.93 17.99 46.62
N PRO A 20 7.93 18.78 47.01
CA PRO A 20 6.99 19.41 46.08
C PRO A 20 7.64 20.43 45.14
N ASN A 21 8.87 20.87 45.45
CA ASN A 21 9.66 21.77 44.61
C ASN A 21 10.62 21.02 43.67
N THR A 22 10.61 19.69 43.67
CA THR A 22 11.38 18.89 42.71
C THR A 22 10.55 18.79 41.44
N PRO A 23 10.98 19.38 40.31
CA PRO A 23 10.30 19.13 39.05
C PRO A 23 10.37 17.63 38.77
N PHE A 24 9.25 17.03 38.39
CA PHE A 24 9.24 15.65 37.92
C PHE A 24 10.31 15.50 36.84
N PRO A 25 11.20 14.49 36.92
CA PRO A 25 12.13 14.25 35.84
C PRO A 25 11.29 14.02 34.58
N ILE A 26 11.47 14.89 33.59
CA ILE A 26 10.96 14.64 32.24
C ILE A 26 11.82 13.51 31.71
N LEU A 27 11.40 12.28 32.02
CA LEU A 27 11.94 11.12 31.33
C LEU A 27 11.68 11.37 29.84
N PRO A 28 12.68 11.20 28.95
CA PRO A 28 12.40 11.19 27.52
C PRO A 28 11.28 10.18 27.32
N ALA A 29 10.25 10.55 26.53
CA ALA A 29 9.17 9.62 26.22
C ALA A 29 9.84 8.33 25.72
N GLU A 30 9.76 7.25 26.50
CA GLU A 30 10.14 5.96 25.98
C GLU A 30 9.23 5.76 24.77
N ASP A 31 9.85 5.56 23.60
CA ASP A 31 9.16 5.12 22.39
C ASP A 31 8.57 3.74 22.71
N LEU A 32 7.42 3.76 23.38
CA LEU A 32 6.60 2.60 23.63
C LEU A 32 6.13 2.15 22.26
N ASP A 33 6.75 1.08 21.79
CA ASP A 33 6.38 0.37 20.58
C ASP A 33 5.05 -0.35 20.85
N VAL A 34 3.97 0.43 20.83
CA VAL A 34 2.61 -0.05 21.08
C VAL A 34 2.18 -0.80 19.82
N PRO A 35 1.88 -2.11 19.91
CA PRO A 35 1.44 -2.86 18.76
C PRO A 35 0.15 -2.26 18.19
N LEU A 36 0.07 -2.20 16.86
CA LEU A 36 -1.10 -1.68 16.17
C LEU A 36 -2.34 -2.49 16.53
N THR A 37 -3.46 -1.80 16.71
CA THR A 37 -4.75 -2.48 16.82
C THR A 37 -5.13 -3.11 15.47
N PRO A 38 -5.93 -4.20 15.45
CA PRO A 38 -6.37 -4.82 14.19
C PRO A 38 -7.09 -3.84 13.24
N LEU A 39 -7.70 -2.78 13.76
CA LEU A 39 -8.32 -1.74 12.96
C LEU A 39 -7.27 -0.82 12.30
N GLN A 40 -6.19 -0.48 13.01
CA GLN A 40 -5.09 0.30 12.44
C GLN A 40 -4.30 -0.53 11.41
N GLU A 41 -4.08 -1.82 11.66
CA GLU A 41 -3.48 -2.73 10.67
C GLU A 41 -4.31 -2.75 9.37
N ARG A 42 -5.63 -2.92 9.49
CA ARG A 42 -6.54 -2.92 8.34
C ARG A 42 -6.57 -1.58 7.60
N TYR A 43 -6.43 -0.47 8.31
CA TYR A 43 -6.30 0.86 7.71
C TYR A 43 -5.01 0.98 6.91
N ASN A 44 -3.88 0.54 7.48
CA ASN A 44 -2.59 0.51 6.81
C ASN A 44 -2.62 -0.39 5.56
N GLU A 45 -3.28 -1.54 5.64
CA GLU A 45 -3.51 -2.40 4.46
C GLU A 45 -4.28 -1.67 3.35
N PHE A 46 -5.34 -0.94 3.68
CA PHE A 46 -6.09 -0.19 2.68
C PHE A 46 -5.23 0.91 2.06
N CYS A 47 -4.47 1.65 2.86
CA CYS A 47 -3.52 2.65 2.36
C CYS A 47 -2.47 2.01 1.42
N ALA A 48 -1.91 0.85 1.79
CA ALA A 48 -0.95 0.13 0.94
C ALA A 48 -1.59 -0.34 -0.38
N LYS A 49 -2.82 -0.87 -0.33
CA LYS A 49 -3.58 -1.29 -1.52
C LYS A 49 -3.88 -0.10 -2.45
N LEU A 50 -4.24 1.07 -1.90
CA LEU A 50 -4.41 2.30 -2.70
C LEU A 50 -3.10 2.74 -3.36
N ALA A 51 -1.99 2.70 -2.62
CA ALA A 51 -0.68 3.04 -3.17
C ALA A 51 -0.28 2.10 -4.32
N TYR A 52 -0.55 0.80 -4.17
CA TYR A 52 -0.36 -0.19 -5.23
C TYR A 52 -1.22 0.14 -6.46
N ILE A 53 -2.53 0.40 -6.28
CA ILE A 53 -3.44 0.70 -7.39
C ILE A 53 -2.97 1.96 -8.13
N LYS A 54 -2.57 3.00 -7.41
CA LYS A 54 -2.04 4.24 -8.00
C LYS A 54 -0.82 3.96 -8.89
N LYS A 55 0.15 3.19 -8.39
CA LYS A 55 1.35 2.79 -9.15
C LYS A 55 1.00 1.92 -10.36
N ALA A 56 0.08 0.98 -10.22
CA ALA A 56 -0.39 0.12 -11.30
C ALA A 56 -1.09 0.94 -12.41
N LYS A 57 -1.93 1.90 -12.04
CA LYS A 57 -2.59 2.82 -13.00
C LYS A 57 -1.58 3.65 -13.78
N GLU A 58 -0.53 4.15 -13.12
CA GLU A 58 0.55 4.88 -13.79
C GLU A 58 1.30 4.00 -14.80
N GLN A 59 1.63 2.76 -14.42
CA GLN A 59 2.27 1.80 -15.33
C GLN A 59 1.39 1.44 -16.54
N ILE A 60 0.10 1.22 -16.31
CA ILE A 60 -0.89 0.94 -17.37
C ILE A 60 -1.04 2.13 -18.31
N HIS A 61 -1.07 3.35 -17.77
CA HIS A 61 -1.14 4.57 -18.57
C HIS A 61 0.11 4.71 -19.46
N ASN A 62 1.30 4.54 -18.89
CA ASN A 62 2.56 4.67 -19.63
C ASN A 62 2.72 3.61 -20.73
N SER A 63 2.33 2.36 -20.44
CA SER A 63 2.31 1.28 -21.44
C SER A 63 1.20 1.45 -22.48
N GLY A 64 0.03 1.92 -22.06
CA GLY A 64 -1.10 2.23 -22.93
C GLY A 64 -0.79 3.33 -23.94
N SER A 65 -0.14 4.42 -23.51
CA SER A 65 0.32 5.48 -24.41
C SER A 65 1.25 4.94 -25.50
N ARG A 66 2.22 4.08 -25.14
CA ARG A 66 3.12 3.42 -26.12
C ARG A 66 2.36 2.51 -27.09
N LEU A 67 1.34 1.79 -26.61
CA LEU A 67 0.49 0.95 -27.46
C LEU A 67 -0.35 1.78 -28.42
N PHE A 68 -0.88 2.92 -27.96
CA PHE A 68 -1.65 3.84 -28.77
C PHE A 68 -0.81 4.41 -29.92
N THR A 69 0.41 4.88 -29.65
CA THR A 69 1.34 5.33 -30.70
C THR A 69 1.64 4.21 -31.70
N LYS A 70 1.90 2.98 -31.24
CA LYS A 70 2.12 1.83 -32.13
C LYS A 70 0.90 1.50 -32.98
N LEU A 71 -0.30 1.68 -32.44
CA LEU A 71 -1.55 1.46 -33.18
C LEU A 71 -1.73 2.52 -34.26
N ASP A 72 -1.49 3.79 -33.95
CA ASP A 72 -1.55 4.88 -34.92
C ASP A 72 -0.53 4.68 -36.05
N ASP A 73 0.72 4.37 -35.72
CA ASP A 73 1.75 4.06 -36.73
C ASP A 73 1.33 2.89 -37.62
N ALA A 74 0.72 1.84 -37.04
CA ALA A 74 0.25 0.69 -37.79
C ALA A 74 -0.93 1.04 -38.71
N ARG A 75 -1.83 1.92 -38.27
CA ARG A 75 -2.95 2.43 -39.07
C ARG A 75 -2.47 3.28 -40.24
N ILE A 76 -1.52 4.18 -40.01
CA ILE A 76 -0.89 5.00 -41.06
C ILE A 76 -0.19 4.08 -42.07
N THR A 77 0.63 3.14 -41.60
CA THR A 77 1.32 2.20 -42.49
C THR A 77 0.34 1.37 -43.33
N LEU A 78 -0.78 0.94 -42.74
CA LEU A 78 -1.81 0.19 -43.46
C LEU A 78 -2.52 1.05 -44.51
N SER A 79 -2.80 2.32 -44.21
CA SER A 79 -3.43 3.23 -45.17
C SER A 79 -2.50 3.56 -46.34
N GLU A 80 -1.20 3.76 -46.08
CA GLU A 80 -0.20 4.09 -47.10
C GLU A 80 0.17 2.91 -47.98
N ARG A 81 0.38 1.73 -47.39
CA ARG A 81 0.91 0.54 -48.09
C ARG A 81 -0.16 -0.48 -48.49
N GLY A 82 -1.39 -0.27 -48.06
CA GLY A 82 -2.53 -1.16 -48.33
C GLY A 82 -2.47 -2.51 -47.63
N ASP A 83 -3.56 -3.24 -47.74
CA ASP A 83 -3.85 -4.53 -47.10
C ASP A 83 -3.67 -5.75 -48.05
N LYS A 84 -3.32 -5.50 -49.32
CA LYS A 84 -3.18 -6.54 -50.34
C LYS A 84 -1.88 -7.34 -50.19
N GLY A 85 -1.94 -8.60 -50.61
CA GLY A 85 -0.80 -9.52 -50.56
C GLY A 85 -0.59 -10.18 -49.20
N ARG A 86 0.54 -10.89 -49.05
CA ARG A 86 0.92 -11.52 -47.77
C ARG A 86 1.22 -10.46 -46.71
N ASP A 87 2.03 -9.47 -47.07
CA ASP A 87 2.48 -8.43 -46.14
C ASP A 87 1.38 -7.45 -45.76
N GLY A 88 0.46 -7.14 -46.69
CA GLY A 88 -0.71 -6.31 -46.40
C GLY A 88 -1.67 -6.97 -45.40
N ARG A 89 -1.91 -8.29 -45.53
CA ARG A 89 -2.70 -9.04 -44.55
C ARG A 89 -2.04 -9.06 -43.18
N GLU A 90 -0.71 -9.15 -43.12
CA GLU A 90 0.01 -9.11 -41.84
C GLU A 90 -0.06 -7.72 -41.18
N ARG A 91 0.01 -6.64 -41.97
CA ARG A 91 -0.24 -5.27 -41.47
C ARG A 91 -1.66 -5.13 -40.90
N ALA A 92 -2.67 -5.61 -41.61
CA ALA A 92 -4.06 -5.56 -41.14
C ALA A 92 -4.25 -6.34 -39.83
N ARG A 93 -3.66 -7.55 -39.73
CA ARG A 93 -3.68 -8.34 -38.48
C ARG A 93 -3.02 -7.61 -37.33
N ARG A 94 -1.88 -6.95 -37.58
CA ARG A 94 -1.17 -6.18 -36.56
C ARG A 94 -2.04 -5.05 -36.00
N VAL A 95 -2.79 -4.34 -36.85
CA VAL A 95 -3.75 -3.32 -36.39
C VAL A 95 -4.81 -3.95 -35.48
N VAL A 96 -5.45 -5.04 -35.91
CA VAL A 96 -6.48 -5.73 -35.11
C VAL A 96 -5.94 -6.21 -33.75
N VAL A 97 -4.71 -6.73 -33.71
CA VAL A 97 -4.08 -7.17 -32.46
C VAL A 97 -3.82 -5.96 -31.54
N LEU A 98 -3.31 -4.86 -32.07
CA LEU A 98 -3.05 -3.65 -31.30
C LEU A 98 -4.35 -3.02 -30.77
N GLU A 99 -5.44 -3.00 -31.56
CA GLU A 99 -6.76 -2.53 -31.11
C GLU A 99 -7.28 -3.36 -29.93
N LYS A 100 -7.14 -4.69 -30.01
CA LYS A 100 -7.51 -5.58 -28.89
C LYS A 100 -6.67 -5.33 -27.65
N LEU A 101 -5.37 -5.12 -27.82
CA LEU A 101 -4.47 -4.82 -26.69
C LEU A 101 -4.84 -3.49 -26.02
N VAL A 102 -5.13 -2.44 -26.81
CA VAL A 102 -5.60 -1.16 -26.28
C VAL A 102 -6.91 -1.33 -25.49
N ALA A 103 -7.89 -2.04 -26.06
CA ALA A 103 -9.15 -2.30 -25.36
C ALA A 103 -8.98 -3.09 -24.05
N VAL A 104 -8.01 -4.02 -24.00
CA VAL A 104 -7.66 -4.74 -22.77
C VAL A 104 -7.04 -3.79 -21.73
N HIS A 105 -6.13 -2.91 -22.15
CA HIS A 105 -5.55 -1.89 -21.27
C HIS A 105 -6.60 -0.96 -20.67
N GLU A 106 -7.53 -0.46 -21.49
CA GLU A 106 -8.63 0.39 -21.04
C GLU A 106 -9.51 -0.33 -20.01
N ARG A 107 -9.89 -1.59 -20.28
CA ARG A 107 -10.67 -2.41 -19.34
C ARG A 107 -9.95 -2.63 -18.02
N TYR A 108 -8.65 -2.92 -18.04
CA TYR A 108 -7.86 -3.07 -16.81
C TYR A 108 -7.82 -1.76 -16.01
N PHE A 109 -7.66 -0.63 -16.69
CA PHE A 109 -7.68 0.68 -16.06
C PHE A 109 -9.04 1.01 -15.40
N GLU A 110 -10.14 0.67 -16.08
CA GLU A 110 -11.49 0.80 -15.52
C GLU A 110 -11.69 -0.10 -14.29
N SER A 111 -11.26 -1.36 -14.35
CA SER A 111 -11.33 -2.28 -13.22
C SER A 111 -10.55 -1.76 -12.01
N LEU A 112 -9.33 -1.28 -12.22
CA LEU A 112 -8.53 -0.68 -11.15
C LEU A 112 -9.18 0.58 -10.58
N SER A 113 -9.81 1.40 -11.41
CA SER A 113 -10.51 2.61 -10.96
C SER A 113 -11.72 2.28 -10.10
N LYS A 114 -12.49 1.24 -10.44
CA LYS A 114 -13.59 0.75 -9.60
C LYS A 114 -13.08 0.22 -8.26
N CYS A 115 -12.00 -0.56 -8.28
CA CYS A 115 -11.37 -1.05 -7.05
C CYS A 115 -10.85 0.11 -6.18
N GLU A 116 -10.24 1.12 -6.76
CA GLU A 116 -9.79 2.33 -6.06
C GLU A 116 -10.94 3.03 -5.35
N GLU A 117 -12.07 3.23 -6.05
CA GLU A 117 -13.25 3.90 -5.49
C GLU A 117 -13.84 3.12 -4.30
N GLU A 118 -14.02 1.81 -4.43
CA GLU A 118 -14.53 0.97 -3.34
C GLU A 118 -13.58 0.97 -2.13
N LEU A 119 -12.27 0.95 -2.40
CA LEU A 119 -11.27 0.86 -1.35
C LEU A 119 -11.06 2.21 -0.65
N MET A 120 -11.20 3.33 -1.36
CA MET A 120 -11.30 4.68 -0.78
C MET A 120 -12.48 4.79 0.18
N LYS A 121 -13.69 4.37 -0.23
CA LYS A 121 -14.87 4.38 0.66
C LYS A 121 -14.65 3.57 1.94
N LYS A 122 -14.03 2.39 1.83
CA LYS A 122 -13.69 1.54 2.99
C LYS A 122 -12.60 2.16 3.86
N LYS A 123 -11.62 2.84 3.27
CA LYS A 123 -10.56 3.55 3.97
C LYS A 123 -11.12 4.75 4.73
N ASP A 124 -11.98 5.55 4.11
CA ASP A 124 -12.57 6.75 4.72
C ASP A 124 -13.50 6.40 5.89
N THR A 125 -14.37 5.40 5.72
CA THR A 125 -15.22 4.89 6.82
C THR A 125 -14.40 4.36 7.99
N LEU A 126 -13.30 3.65 7.73
CA LEU A 126 -12.40 3.17 8.77
C LEU A 126 -11.62 4.32 9.43
N GLU A 127 -11.23 5.34 8.65
CA GLU A 127 -10.57 6.54 9.16
C GLU A 127 -11.46 7.30 10.15
N GLU A 128 -12.75 7.46 9.83
CA GLU A 128 -13.73 8.07 10.73
C GLU A 128 -13.88 7.29 12.04
N ILE A 129 -14.00 5.96 11.98
CA ILE A 129 -14.07 5.10 13.17
C ILE A 129 -12.82 5.25 14.03
N LEU A 130 -11.64 5.28 13.40
CA LEU A 130 -10.37 5.41 14.12
C LEU A 130 -10.21 6.80 14.76
N LYS A 131 -10.66 7.87 14.09
CA LYS A 131 -10.71 9.23 14.65
C LYS A 131 -11.64 9.31 15.86
N ILE A 132 -12.86 8.77 15.77
CA ILE A 132 -13.83 8.74 16.88
C ILE A 132 -13.25 8.01 18.09
N ARG A 133 -12.48 6.94 17.87
CA ARG A 133 -11.84 6.16 18.94
C ARG A 133 -10.54 6.78 19.47
N GLY A 134 -10.11 7.93 18.94
CA GLY A 134 -8.83 8.55 19.31
C GLY A 134 -7.60 7.74 18.93
N LEU A 135 -7.74 6.80 17.99
CA LEU A 135 -6.66 5.90 17.54
C LEU A 135 -5.83 6.49 16.39
N ILE A 136 -6.27 7.61 15.81
CA ILE A 136 -5.55 8.39 14.79
C ILE A 136 -5.80 9.89 15.05
N VAL A 137 -4.73 10.68 15.12
CA VAL A 137 -4.77 12.16 15.22
C VAL A 137 -4.07 12.75 13.99
N GLY A 138 -4.79 12.92 12.87
CA GLY A 138 -4.30 13.59 11.66
C GLY A 138 -3.19 12.85 10.90
N TYR A 139 -3.43 12.54 9.62
CA TYR A 139 -2.48 11.90 8.67
C TYR A 139 -1.51 10.88 9.29
N GLY A 140 -2.07 9.73 9.67
CA GLY A 140 -1.30 8.55 10.07
C GLY A 140 -1.65 8.13 11.49
N ALA A 141 -1.95 6.84 11.64
CA ALA A 141 -1.74 6.18 12.92
C ALA A 141 -0.23 6.22 13.18
N SER A 142 0.28 7.23 13.88
CA SER A 142 1.60 7.17 14.50
C SER A 142 1.45 6.30 15.76
N ASN A 143 2.32 5.33 16.05
CA ASN A 143 3.76 5.45 15.98
C ASN A 143 4.44 4.60 14.91
N GLU A 144 5.55 5.17 14.44
CA GLU A 144 6.48 4.63 13.47
C GLU A 144 6.05 4.76 12.01
N LYS A 145 7.07 5.09 11.21
CA LYS A 145 7.08 5.22 9.75
C LYS A 145 6.09 4.26 9.12
N PRO A 146 5.40 4.62 8.01
CA PRO A 146 4.57 3.67 7.26
C PRO A 146 5.37 2.39 7.13
N GLN A 147 5.02 1.36 7.93
CA GLN A 147 5.76 0.12 7.95
C GLN A 147 5.74 -0.31 6.50
N ASP A 148 6.93 -0.49 5.93
CA ASP A 148 7.09 -1.19 4.66
C ASP A 148 6.33 -2.49 4.84
N VAL A 149 5.07 -2.49 4.37
CA VAL A 149 4.20 -3.65 4.44
C VAL A 149 4.94 -4.66 3.63
N ARG A 150 5.63 -5.56 4.33
CA ARG A 150 6.49 -6.61 3.81
C ARG A 150 5.74 -7.20 2.63
N GLY A 151 6.22 -6.88 1.44
CA GLY A 151 5.57 -7.23 0.20
C GLY A 151 5.71 -8.72 -0.06
N TRP A 152 5.01 -9.55 0.71
CA TRP A 152 4.91 -10.98 0.42
C TRP A 152 4.23 -11.24 -0.94
N TRP A 153 3.59 -10.21 -1.50
CA TRP A 153 3.07 -10.15 -2.88
C TRP A 153 4.02 -9.47 -3.88
N LEU A 154 5.09 -8.82 -3.40
CA LEU A 154 6.09 -8.11 -4.21
C LEU A 154 7.42 -8.87 -4.29
N ASP A 155 7.46 -10.14 -3.90
CA ASP A 155 8.64 -10.95 -4.11
C ASP A 155 8.93 -11.03 -5.62
N PRO A 156 10.03 -10.44 -6.12
CA PRO A 156 10.36 -10.45 -7.54
C PRO A 156 10.45 -11.89 -8.09
N ALA A 157 10.75 -12.86 -7.21
CA ALA A 157 10.79 -14.28 -7.55
C ALA A 157 9.44 -14.85 -8.00
N VAL A 158 8.30 -14.31 -7.52
CA VAL A 158 6.96 -14.79 -7.90
C VAL A 158 6.50 -14.17 -9.23
N VAL A 159 6.94 -12.94 -9.52
CA VAL A 159 6.59 -12.24 -10.77
C VAL A 159 7.43 -12.75 -11.94
N ASP A 160 8.72 -13.07 -11.73
CA ASP A 160 9.59 -13.64 -12.76
C ASP A 160 9.30 -15.12 -13.08
N ALA A 161 8.75 -15.89 -12.13
CA ALA A 161 8.34 -17.27 -12.38
C ALA A 161 7.22 -17.39 -13.44
N VAL A 162 6.38 -16.37 -13.59
CA VAL A 162 5.31 -16.32 -14.60
C VAL A 162 5.83 -15.84 -15.97
N ALA A 163 6.95 -15.12 -16.01
CA ALA A 163 7.57 -14.65 -17.26
C ALA A 163 8.59 -15.65 -17.86
N GLY A 164 9.09 -16.62 -17.08
CA GLY A 164 10.19 -17.51 -17.46
C GLY A 164 9.83 -18.91 -17.96
N SER A 165 8.56 -19.35 -17.89
CA SER A 165 8.20 -20.73 -18.27
C SER A 165 7.99 -20.88 -19.77
N ARG A 166 9.10 -20.97 -20.54
CA ARG A 166 9.08 -21.64 -21.85
C ARG A 166 9.01 -23.15 -21.62
N PRO A 167 8.05 -23.89 -22.21
CA PRO A 167 8.14 -25.34 -22.27
C PRO A 167 9.01 -25.72 -23.47
N GLY A 168 10.06 -26.51 -23.25
CA GLY A 168 10.82 -27.10 -24.34
C GLY A 168 12.28 -27.40 -23.99
N GLU A 169 12.50 -28.43 -23.19
CA GLU A 169 13.51 -29.46 -23.48
C GLU A 169 12.80 -30.80 -23.61
#